data_AF-A0A7W5DNB0-F1
#
_entry.id   AF-A0A7W5DNB0-F1
#
_cell.length_a   1.000
_cell.length_b   1.000
_cell.length_c   1.000
_cell.angle_alpha   90.00
_cell.angle_beta   90.00
_cell.angle_gamma   90.00
#
_symmetry.space_group_name_H-M   'P 1'
#
loop_
_entity.id
_entity.type
_entity.pdbx_description
1 polymer ?
#
loop_
_entity_poly.entity_id
_entity_poly.type
_entity_poly.pdbx_seq_one_letter_code
_entity_poly.pdbx_strand_id
1 'polypeptide(L)'
;MTNVTPLRAPHLDAHNIASAQLFRTRWENRENALRDCIEHLTHHHDMTEEAAELAALQAYAELESTNQQARIDVDASTSHMVFLRTEDGRPVVFTVNDLLNVLQQARREQRAVVVGRDRRRPVVIEQ
;
A
#
# COMPACT_ATOMS: atom_id res chain seq x y z
N MET A 1 31.99 22.56 -14.48
CA MET A 1 30.72 21.93 -14.90
C MET A 1 29.81 21.94 -13.69
N THR A 2 28.76 22.75 -13.71
CA THR A 2 27.88 22.95 -12.55
C THR A 2 26.83 21.85 -12.55
N ASN A 3 26.88 20.95 -11.56
CA ASN A 3 25.85 19.93 -11.36
C ASN A 3 24.55 20.61 -10.95
N VAL A 4 23.63 20.77 -11.90
CA VAL A 4 22.26 21.20 -11.60
C VAL A 4 21.47 19.94 -11.23
N THR A 5 21.21 19.76 -9.93
CA THR A 5 20.25 18.74 -9.48
C THR A 5 18.87 19.13 -10.00
N PRO A 6 18.20 18.31 -10.82
CA PRO A 6 16.87 18.64 -11.28
C PRO A 6 15.93 18.75 -10.06
N LEU A 7 15.20 19.85 -9.97
CA LEU A 7 14.10 19.99 -9.01
C LEU A 7 13.10 18.87 -9.31
N ARG A 8 13.06 17.83 -8.45
CA ARG A 8 11.95 16.88 -8.44
C ARG A 8 10.70 17.69 -8.18
N ALA A 9 9.92 17.92 -9.22
CA ALA A 9 8.65 18.59 -9.10
C ALA A 9 7.75 17.67 -8.26
N PRO A 10 7.33 18.05 -7.03
CA PRO A 10 6.66 17.12 -6.13
C PRO A 10 5.37 16.53 -6.72
N HIS A 11 4.70 17.28 -7.60
CA HIS A 11 3.50 16.83 -8.30
C HIS A 11 3.76 15.74 -9.36
N LEU A 12 5.02 15.52 -9.77
CA LEU A 12 5.43 14.42 -10.64
C LEU A 12 5.97 13.22 -9.85
N ASP A 13 6.00 13.31 -8.52
CA ASP A 13 6.36 12.17 -7.68
C ASP A 13 5.27 11.11 -7.74
N ALA A 14 5.68 9.87 -8.00
CA ALA A 14 4.80 8.71 -8.18
C ALA A 14 3.75 8.59 -7.08
N HIS A 15 4.18 8.81 -5.84
CA HIS A 15 3.37 8.70 -4.65
C HIS A 15 2.28 9.78 -4.58
N ASN A 16 2.61 11.00 -4.99
CA ASN A 16 1.67 12.12 -5.01
C ASN A 16 0.62 11.95 -6.11
N ILE A 17 1.02 11.44 -7.28
CA ILE A 17 0.09 11.11 -8.37
C ILE A 17 -0.86 9.99 -7.92
N ALA A 18 -0.32 8.93 -7.30
CA ALA A 18 -1.09 7.81 -6.77
C ALA A 18 -2.08 8.27 -5.69
N SER A 19 -1.63 9.08 -4.73
CA SER A 19 -2.47 9.65 -3.67
C SER A 19 -3.62 10.49 -4.24
N ALA A 20 -3.34 11.32 -5.25
CA ALA A 20 -4.36 12.12 -5.91
C ALA A 20 -5.41 11.26 -6.64
N GLN A 21 -4.97 10.18 -7.31
CA GLN A 21 -5.87 9.25 -7.98
C GLN A 21 -6.72 8.45 -6.99
N LEU A 22 -6.13 7.94 -5.91
CA LEU A 22 -6.85 7.20 -4.87
C LEU A 22 -7.88 8.08 -4.16
N PHE A 23 -7.59 9.37 -3.96
CA PHE A 23 -8.59 10.30 -3.44
C PHE A 23 -9.78 10.48 -4.38
N ARG A 24 -9.57 10.42 -5.70
CA ARG A 24 -10.65 10.45 -6.70
C ARG A 24 -11.48 9.17 -6.71
N THR A 25 -10.97 8.04 -6.25
CA THR A 25 -11.70 6.76 -6.20
C THR A 25 -12.03 6.33 -4.77
N ARG A 26 -12.00 7.26 -3.81
CA ARG A 26 -12.11 6.95 -2.36
C ARG A 26 -13.42 6.29 -1.92
N TRP A 27 -14.44 6.30 -2.77
CA TRP A 27 -15.74 5.66 -2.53
C TRP A 27 -15.80 4.21 -3.03
N GLU A 28 -14.82 3.79 -3.84
CA GLU A 28 -14.70 2.41 -4.29
C GLU A 28 -14.22 1.50 -3.15
N ASN A 29 -14.44 0.20 -3.30
CA ASN A 29 -13.75 -0.78 -2.45
C ASN A 29 -12.24 -0.73 -2.72
N ARG A 30 -11.44 -1.26 -1.79
CA ARG A 30 -9.98 -1.13 -1.87
C ARG A 30 -9.41 -1.84 -3.09
N GLU A 31 -9.91 -3.02 -3.45
CA GLU A 31 -9.51 -3.72 -4.68
C GLU A 31 -9.67 -2.82 -5.92
N ASN A 32 -10.85 -2.26 -6.13
CA ASN A 32 -11.16 -1.40 -7.27
C ASN A 32 -10.31 -0.14 -7.24
N ALA A 33 -10.22 0.54 -6.09
CA ALA A 33 -9.43 1.76 -5.95
C ALA A 33 -7.95 1.53 -6.31
N LEU A 34 -7.35 0.43 -5.81
CA LEU A 34 -5.97 0.07 -6.12
C LEU A 34 -5.80 -0.32 -7.59
N ARG A 35 -6.70 -1.15 -8.14
CA ARG A 35 -6.65 -1.55 -9.55
C ARG A 35 -6.69 -0.34 -10.47
N ASP A 36 -7.65 0.55 -10.27
CA ASP A 36 -7.86 1.74 -11.09
C ASP A 36 -6.69 2.73 -10.95
N CYS A 37 -6.09 2.82 -9.76
CA CYS A 37 -4.88 3.62 -9.54
C CYS A 37 -3.68 3.05 -10.32
N ILE A 38 -3.45 1.74 -10.25
CA ILE A 38 -2.35 1.07 -10.96
C ILE A 38 -2.50 1.20 -12.48
N GLU A 39 -3.72 1.01 -13.00
CA GLU A 39 -4.03 1.24 -14.41
C GLU A 39 -3.77 2.70 -14.82
N HIS A 40 -4.16 3.67 -13.98
CA HIS A 40 -3.91 5.08 -14.24
C HIS A 40 -2.41 5.41 -14.33
N LEU A 41 -1.63 4.97 -13.34
CA LEU A 41 -0.17 5.19 -13.30
C LEU A 41 0.55 4.54 -14.48
N THR A 42 0.12 3.33 -14.88
CA THR A 42 0.73 2.60 -15.99
C THR A 42 0.42 3.28 -17.33
N HIS A 43 -0.84 3.64 -17.57
CA HIS A 43 -1.28 4.16 -18.87
C HIS A 43 -1.06 5.66 -19.09
N HIS A 44 -1.03 6.46 -18.03
CA HIS A 44 -0.97 7.93 -18.16
C HIS A 44 0.36 8.53 -17.69
N HIS A 45 1.19 7.75 -16.99
CA HIS A 45 2.45 8.20 -16.41
C HIS A 45 3.65 7.32 -16.78
N ASP A 46 3.49 6.45 -17.78
CA ASP A 46 4.53 5.57 -18.35
C ASP A 46 5.31 4.76 -17.29
N MET A 47 4.64 4.40 -16.19
CA MET A 47 5.24 3.58 -15.14
C MET A 47 5.25 2.12 -15.53
N THR A 48 6.33 1.41 -15.15
CA THR A 48 6.31 -0.05 -15.12
C THR A 48 5.25 -0.53 -14.12
N GLU A 49 4.63 -1.67 -14.40
CA GLU A 49 3.59 -2.25 -13.54
C GLU A 49 4.07 -2.41 -12.08
N GLU A 50 5.29 -2.92 -11.85
CA GLU A 50 5.87 -3.06 -10.51
C GLU A 50 5.98 -1.73 -9.74
N ALA A 51 6.47 -0.68 -10.41
CA ALA A 51 6.58 0.66 -9.82
C ALA A 51 5.21 1.28 -9.53
N ALA A 52 4.24 1.08 -10.43
CA ALA A 52 2.87 1.54 -10.25
C ALA A 52 2.18 0.82 -9.08
N GLU A 53 2.37 -0.49 -8.96
CA GLU A 53 1.86 -1.30 -7.84
C GLU A 53 2.41 -0.83 -6.50
N LEU A 54 3.73 -0.66 -6.40
CA LEU A 54 4.36 -0.20 -5.17
C LEU A 54 3.87 1.20 -4.78
N ALA A 55 3.82 2.14 -5.74
CA ALA A 55 3.38 3.51 -5.49
C ALA A 55 1.90 3.55 -5.07
N ALA A 56 1.03 2.79 -5.72
CA ALA A 56 -0.38 2.71 -5.36
C ALA A 56 -0.60 2.12 -3.95
N LEU A 57 0.11 1.06 -3.59
CA LEU A 57 0.02 0.45 -2.26
C LEU A 57 0.53 1.37 -1.16
N GLN A 58 1.65 2.04 -1.37
CA GLN A 58 2.22 3.00 -0.42
C GLN A 58 1.28 4.19 -0.22
N ALA A 59 0.79 4.79 -1.30
CA ALA A 59 -0.17 5.88 -1.24
C ALA A 59 -1.48 5.48 -0.55
N TYR A 60 -1.98 4.27 -0.81
CA TYR A 60 -3.18 3.77 -0.14
C TYR A 60 -2.97 3.60 1.36
N ALA A 61 -1.85 3.00 1.78
CA ALA A 61 -1.54 2.83 3.19
C ALA A 61 -1.45 4.17 3.93
N GLU A 62 -0.87 5.20 3.31
CA GLU A 62 -0.84 6.54 3.90
C GLU A 62 -2.24 7.15 4.04
N LEU A 63 -3.07 7.05 3.00
CA LEU A 63 -4.46 7.53 3.05
C LEU A 63 -5.28 6.81 4.13
N GLU A 64 -5.18 5.49 4.21
CA GLU A 64 -5.85 4.69 5.25
C GLU A 64 -5.36 5.08 6.66
N SER A 65 -4.05 5.28 6.81
CA SER A 65 -3.43 5.60 8.10
C SER A 65 -3.80 6.98 8.63
N THR A 66 -4.34 7.88 7.81
CA THR A 66 -4.67 9.26 8.21
C THR A 66 -5.63 9.30 9.41
N ASN A 67 -6.48 8.28 9.57
CA ASN A 67 -7.41 8.16 10.70
C ASN A 67 -7.02 7.06 11.70
N GLN A 68 -5.84 6.46 11.58
CA GLN A 68 -5.37 5.43 12.50
C GLN A 68 -4.25 5.94 13.41
N GLN A 69 -4.43 5.73 14.70
CA GLN A 69 -3.36 5.95 15.67
C GLN A 69 -2.42 4.73 15.77
N ALA A 70 -2.88 3.56 15.31
CA ALA A 70 -2.05 2.38 15.22
C ALA A 70 -1.01 2.51 14.10
N ARG A 71 0.25 2.16 14.37
CA ARG A 71 1.35 2.31 13.40
C ARG A 71 2.39 1.21 13.51
N ILE A 72 3.01 0.90 12.38
CA ILE A 72 4.17 0.01 12.35
C ILE A 72 5.41 0.76 12.84
N ASP A 73 6.09 0.21 13.83
CA ASP A 73 7.40 0.67 14.29
C ASP A 73 8.47 0.06 13.40
N VAL A 74 8.85 0.79 12.36
CA VAL A 74 9.80 0.33 11.34
C VAL A 74 11.18 0.05 11.94
N ASP A 75 11.62 0.89 12.89
CA ASP A 75 12.93 0.78 13.53
C ASP A 75 13.03 -0.46 14.44
N ALA A 76 11.91 -0.89 15.05
CA ALA A 76 11.84 -2.11 15.84
C ALA A 76 11.51 -3.37 15.01
N SER A 77 11.10 -3.21 13.76
CA SER A 77 10.70 -4.31 12.88
C SER A 77 11.89 -4.93 12.15
N THR A 78 11.72 -6.18 11.70
CA THR A 78 12.70 -6.93 10.92
C THR A 78 12.03 -7.62 9.74
N SER A 79 12.81 -8.24 8.86
CA SER A 79 12.29 -9.08 7.77
C SER A 79 11.45 -10.28 8.25
N HIS A 80 11.47 -10.62 9.54
CA HIS A 80 10.77 -11.78 10.09
C HIS A 80 9.66 -11.42 11.10
N MET A 81 9.51 -10.13 11.43
CA MET A 81 8.63 -9.68 12.50
C MET A 81 8.30 -8.20 12.34
N VAL A 82 7.02 -7.86 12.55
CA VAL A 82 6.51 -6.49 12.54
C VAL A 82 6.05 -6.08 13.94
N PHE A 83 6.51 -4.93 14.41
CA PHE A 83 6.01 -4.30 15.63
C PHE A 83 4.87 -3.32 15.31
N LEU A 84 3.69 -3.56 15.87
CA LEU A 84 2.53 -2.67 15.81
C LEU A 84 2.39 -1.92 17.14
N ARG A 85 2.42 -0.60 17.08
CA ARG A 85 2.10 0.28 18.21
C ARG A 85 0.61 0.61 18.13
N THR A 86 -0.15 0.33 19.19
CA THR A 86 -1.56 0.71 19.32
C THR A 86 -1.73 1.88 20.29
N GLU A 87 -2.92 2.45 20.34
CA GLU A 87 -3.27 3.58 21.23
C GLU A 87 -2.98 3.29 22.70
N ASP A 88 -3.20 2.05 23.13
CA ASP A 88 -3.05 1.61 24.52
C ASP A 88 -1.58 1.49 24.97
N GLY A 89 -0.62 1.85 24.11
CA GLY A 89 0.82 1.85 24.41
C GLY A 89 1.45 0.45 24.51
N ARG A 90 0.65 -0.62 24.45
CA ARG A 90 1.15 -2.00 24.45
C ARG A 90 1.59 -2.39 23.03
N PRO A 91 2.88 -2.68 22.80
CA PRO A 91 3.31 -3.16 21.50
C PRO A 91 2.71 -4.54 21.24
N VAL A 92 2.17 -4.71 20.04
CA VAL A 92 1.76 -6.00 19.49
C VAL A 92 2.82 -6.43 18.49
N VAL A 93 3.18 -7.71 18.51
CA VAL A 93 4.20 -8.26 17.63
C VAL A 93 3.56 -9.30 16.73
N PHE A 94 3.80 -9.19 15.43
CA PHE A 94 3.39 -10.19 14.45
C PHE A 94 4.63 -10.80 13.80
N THR A 95 4.82 -12.10 13.95
CA THR A 95 5.80 -12.85 13.16
C THR A 95 5.27 -13.09 11.75
N VAL A 96 6.15 -13.49 10.82
CA VAL A 96 5.74 -13.96 9.49
C VAL A 96 4.67 -15.06 9.59
N ASN A 97 4.79 -15.98 10.55
CA ASN A 97 3.81 -17.06 10.72
C ASN A 97 2.43 -16.53 11.15
N ASP A 98 2.39 -15.53 12.02
CA ASP A 98 1.13 -14.89 12.44
C ASP A 98 0.44 -14.21 11.26
N LEU A 99 1.19 -13.47 10.44
CA LEU A 99 0.68 -12.83 9.23
C LEU A 99 0.19 -13.86 8.19
N LEU A 100 0.89 -14.98 8.04
CA LEU A 100 0.45 -16.09 7.19
C LEU A 100 -0.85 -16.70 7.70
N ASN A 101 -1.03 -16.83 9.02
CA ASN A 101 -2.28 -17.33 9.59
C ASN A 101 -3.43 -16.36 9.36
N VAL A 102 -3.21 -15.05 9.50
CA VAL A 102 -4.19 -14.01 9.16
C VAL A 102 -4.60 -14.10 7.68
N LEU A 103 -3.62 -14.25 6.78
CA LEU A 103 -3.89 -14.43 5.35
C LEU A 103 -4.69 -15.70 5.06
N GLN A 104 -4.34 -16.83 5.67
CA GLN A 104 -5.08 -18.08 5.51
C GLN A 104 -6.52 -17.96 6.00
N GLN A 105 -6.73 -17.28 7.12
CA GLN A 105 -8.07 -17.03 7.64
C GLN A 105 -8.89 -16.15 6.68
N ALA A 106 -8.31 -15.04 6.21
CA ALA A 106 -8.97 -14.17 5.23
C ALA A 106 -9.32 -14.90 3.93
N ARG A 107 -8.48 -15.85 3.48
CA ARG A 107 -8.79 -16.71 2.32
C ARG A 107 -9.98 -17.62 2.56
N ARG A 108 -10.08 -18.25 3.74
CA ARG A 108 -11.24 -19.09 4.11
C ARG A 108 -12.53 -18.28 4.15
N GLU A 109 -12.43 -17.04 4.58
CA GLU A 109 -13.54 -16.09 4.65
C GLU A 109 -13.81 -15.37 3.32
N GLN A 110 -13.08 -15.69 2.23
CA GLN A 110 -13.20 -15.06 0.91
C GLN A 110 -12.95 -13.55 0.90
N ARG A 111 -12.19 -13.04 1.87
CA ARG A 111 -11.80 -11.62 1.98
C ARG A 111 -10.42 -11.32 1.39
N ALA A 112 -9.61 -12.34 1.09
CA ALA A 112 -8.32 -12.16 0.45
C ALA A 112 -8.48 -12.05 -1.07
N VAL A 113 -8.26 -10.86 -1.61
CA VAL A 113 -8.51 -10.51 -3.02
C VAL A 113 -7.21 -10.12 -3.71
N VAL A 114 -7.01 -10.57 -4.94
CA VAL A 114 -5.87 -10.17 -5.77
C VAL A 114 -6.19 -8.81 -6.38
N VAL A 115 -5.28 -7.85 -6.25
CA VAL A 115 -5.42 -6.54 -6.90
C VAL A 115 -5.20 -6.74 -8.40
N GLY A 116 -6.27 -6.82 -9.18
CA GLY A 116 -6.22 -6.98 -10.63
C GLY A 116 -6.26 -8.42 -11.13
N ARG A 117 -5.96 -8.62 -12.43
CA ARG A 117 -6.25 -9.88 -13.15
C ARG A 117 -5.11 -10.91 -13.18
N ASP A 118 -3.88 -10.51 -12.90
CA ASP A 118 -2.72 -11.43 -12.88
C ASP A 118 -2.48 -11.96 -11.46
N ARG A 119 -2.22 -13.27 -11.33
CA ARG A 119 -1.96 -13.98 -10.07
C ARG A 119 -0.63 -13.59 -9.40
N ARG A 120 0.23 -12.84 -10.09
CA ARG A 120 1.46 -12.27 -9.52
C ARG A 120 1.24 -10.97 -8.76
N ARG A 121 0.04 -10.41 -8.82
CA ARG A 121 -0.26 -9.11 -8.24
C ARG A 121 -0.48 -9.20 -6.72
N PRO A 122 -0.29 -8.10 -5.99
CA PRO A 122 -0.48 -8.05 -4.55
C PRO A 122 -1.85 -8.56 -4.11
N VAL A 123 -1.90 -9.22 -2.95
CA VAL A 123 -3.13 -9.66 -2.31
C VAL A 123 -3.48 -8.71 -1.16
N VAL A 124 -4.73 -8.30 -1.09
CA VAL A 124 -5.27 -7.40 -0.07
C VAL A 124 -6.43 -8.08 0.69
N ILE A 125 -6.63 -7.76 1.97
CA ILE A 125 -7.67 -8.40 2.85
C ILE A 125 -8.84 -7.45 3.10
N GLU A 126 -9.97 -7.63 2.42
CA GLU A 126 -11.12 -6.71 2.49
C GLU A 126 -11.76 -6.76 3.89
N GLN A 127 -12.31 -5.62 4.33
CA GLN A 127 -12.97 -5.46 5.63
C GLN A 127 -14.48 -5.66 5.49
#